data_AF-A0A0B2SII4-F1
#
_entry.id   AF-A0A0B2SII4-F1
#
_cell.length_a   1.000
_cell.length_b   1.000
_cell.length_c   1.000
_cell.angle_alpha   90.00
_cell.angle_beta   90.00
_cell.angle_gamma   90.00
#
_symmetry.space_group_name_H-M   'P 1'
#
loop_
_entity.id
_entity.type
_entity.pdbx_description
1 polymer ?
#
loop_
_entity_poly.entity_id
_entity_poly.type
_entity_poly.pdbx_seq_one_letter_code
_entity_poly.pdbx_strand_id
1 'polypeptide(L)' 'MMKGEEAVHAANLDVLVILSGLNFDTSLSFIRDRPVSLTFKGKLVFEVHRYGFTDGGAWADGNPNQVCGKVTADIK' A
#
# COMPACT_ATOMS: atom_id res chain seq x y z
N MET A 1 3.24 -11.16 -5.40
CA MET A 1 3.81 -11.83 -4.22
C MET A 1 2.70 -12.55 -3.49
N MET A 2 2.91 -13.78 -3.04
CA MET A 2 1.97 -14.51 -2.14
C MET A 2 2.76 -15.47 -1.23
N LYS A 3 3.83 -16.07 -1.77
CA LYS A 3 4.67 -17.02 -1.02
C LYS A 3 5.35 -16.40 0.20
N GLY A 4 5.69 -15.10 0.17
CA GLY A 4 6.36 -14.44 1.29
C GLY A 4 5.40 -14.24 2.46
N GLU A 5 4.19 -13.81 2.14
CA GLU A 5 3.09 -13.58 3.06
C GLU A 5 2.68 -14.88 3.76
N GLU A 6 2.54 -15.95 2.98
CA GLU A 6 2.27 -17.30 3.51
C GLU A 6 3.42 -17.81 4.40
N ALA A 7 4.67 -17.58 4.01
CA ALA A 7 5.83 -18.02 4.80
C ALA A 7 5.94 -17.28 6.14
N VAL A 8 5.69 -15.96 6.16
CA VAL A 8 5.69 -15.17 7.40
C VAL A 8 4.59 -15.65 8.34
N HIS A 9 3.37 -15.83 7.82
CA HIS A 9 2.26 -16.30 8.66
C HIS A 9 2.50 -17.74 9.16
N ALA A 10 3.01 -18.64 8.32
CA ALA A 10 3.35 -20.01 8.73
C ALA A 10 4.44 -20.06 9.82
N ALA A 11 5.37 -19.10 9.82
CA ALA A 11 6.40 -19.00 10.85
C ALA A 11 5.85 -18.47 12.19
N ASN A 12 4.84 -17.59 12.16
CA ASN A 12 4.17 -17.11 13.35
C ASN A 12 2.72 -16.67 13.05
N LEU A 13 1.74 -17.38 13.62
CA LEU A 13 0.32 -17.13 13.37
C LEU A 13 -0.21 -15.83 13.99
N ASP A 14 0.49 -15.27 14.97
CA ASP A 14 0.01 -14.14 15.76
C ASP A 14 0.31 -12.78 15.14
N VAL A 15 1.32 -12.69 14.27
CA VAL A 15 1.76 -11.42 13.67
C VAL A 15 0.84 -10.95 12.54
N LEU A 16 0.89 -9.64 12.29
CA LEU A 16 0.35 -9.05 11.07
C LEU A 16 1.39 -9.18 9.94
N VAL A 17 0.91 -9.41 8.72
CA VAL A 17 1.72 -9.41 7.51
C VAL A 17 1.48 -8.09 6.79
N ILE A 18 2.52 -7.27 6.66
CA ILE A 18 2.47 -5.99 5.97
C ILE A 18 2.96 -6.20 4.54
N LEU A 19 2.09 -5.89 3.58
CA LEU A 19 2.38 -5.97 2.15
C LEU A 19 2.48 -4.56 1.57
N SER A 20 3.70 -4.20 1.16
CA SER A 20 4.00 -2.90 0.58
C SER A 20 3.43 -2.74 -0.83
N GLY A 21 3.16 -1.49 -1.19
CA GLY A 21 2.67 -1.13 -2.51
C GLY A 21 3.68 -1.34 -3.64
N LEU A 22 3.29 -0.94 -4.84
CA LEU A 22 4.18 -0.84 -5.99
C LEU A 22 4.68 0.60 -6.14
N ASN A 23 5.73 0.77 -6.96
CA ASN A 23 6.32 2.06 -7.28
C ASN A 23 6.79 2.81 -6.02
N PHE A 24 7.80 2.28 -5.33
CA PHE A 24 8.27 2.82 -4.04
C PHE A 24 7.15 2.91 -3.00
N ASP A 25 6.27 1.91 -3.02
CA ASP A 25 5.10 1.78 -2.16
C ASP A 25 4.11 2.92 -2.29
N THR A 26 4.09 3.63 -3.42
CA THR A 26 3.14 4.74 -3.58
C THR A 26 1.77 4.30 -4.08
N SER A 27 1.66 3.09 -4.65
CA SER A 27 0.46 2.61 -5.34
C SER A 27 -0.01 1.25 -4.84
N LEU A 28 -1.30 1.14 -4.55
CA LEU A 28 -1.99 -0.12 -4.28
C LEU A 28 -2.91 -0.54 -5.44
N SER A 29 -2.75 0.05 -6.62
CA SER A 29 -3.65 -0.17 -7.77
C SER A 29 -3.75 -1.65 -8.19
N PHE A 30 -2.72 -2.46 -7.87
CA PHE A 30 -2.73 -3.90 -8.12
C PHE A 30 -3.84 -4.64 -7.38
N ILE A 31 -4.33 -4.13 -6.24
CA ILE A 31 -5.40 -4.77 -5.46
C ILE A 31 -6.69 -4.83 -6.28
N ARG A 32 -7.00 -3.75 -7.02
CA ARG A 32 -8.19 -3.68 -7.87
C ARG A 32 -8.15 -4.70 -8.99
N ASP A 33 -7.01 -4.80 -9.67
CA ASP A 33 -6.89 -5.60 -10.90
C ASP A 33 -6.49 -7.06 -10.60
N ARG A 34 -5.81 -7.30 -9.47
CA ARG A 34 -5.30 -8.59 -9.01
C ARG A 34 -5.37 -8.69 -7.47
N PRO A 35 -6.56 -9.01 -6.91
CA PRO A 35 -6.72 -9.17 -5.48
C PRO A 35 -5.75 -10.19 -4.90
N VAL A 36 -5.17 -9.89 -3.73
CA VAL A 36 -4.26 -10.81 -3.04
C VAL A 36 -5.07 -11.95 -2.42
N SER A 37 -4.79 -13.17 -2.86
CA SER A 37 -5.45 -14.37 -2.35
C SER A 37 -4.50 -15.15 -1.43
N LEU A 38 -4.78 -15.10 -0.13
CA LEU A 38 -4.02 -15.81 0.91
C LEU A 38 -4.92 -16.81 1.62
N THR A 39 -4.30 -17.87 2.16
CA THR A 39 -4.97 -18.92 2.94
C THR A 39 -5.48 -18.40 4.27
N PHE A 40 -4.76 -17.44 4.88
CA PHE A 40 -5.15 -16.79 6.13
C PHE A 40 -5.99 -15.53 5.90
N LYS A 41 -6.74 -15.11 6.93
CA LYS A 41 -7.64 -13.95 6.92
C LYS A 41 -7.43 -13.07 8.16
N GLY A 42 -7.77 -11.78 8.06
CA GLY A 42 -7.73 -10.85 9.19
C GLY A 42 -6.34 -10.45 9.69
N LYS A 43 -5.27 -10.86 8.99
CA LYS A 43 -3.88 -10.57 9.36
C LYS A 43 -3.09 -9.80 8.28
N LEU A 44 -3.67 -9.58 7.11
CA LEU A 44 -3.05 -8.83 6.01
C LEU A 44 -3.31 -7.33 6.16
N VAL A 45 -2.25 -6.53 6.10
CA VAL A 45 -2.29 -5.06 6.07
C VAL A 45 -1.54 -4.57 4.84
N PHE A 46 -2.07 -3.57 4.14
CA PHE A 46 -1.38 -2.90 3.06
C PHE A 46 -0.74 -1.61 3.54
N GLU A 47 0.48 -1.32 3.09
CA GLU A 47 1.15 -0.05 3.40
C GLU A 47 1.43 0.77 2.15
N VAL A 48 1.48 2.09 2.33
CA VAL A 48 1.92 3.03 1.32
C VAL A 48 2.88 4.06 1.89
N HIS A 49 3.83 4.50 1.08
CA HIS A 49 4.74 5.58 1.41
C HIS A 49 4.27 6.91 0.80
N ARG A 50 4.36 7.97 1.62
CA ARG A 50 4.16 9.37 1.21
C ARG A 50 5.13 10.26 1.96
N TYR A 51 5.87 11.05 1.21
CA TYR A 51 6.76 12.09 1.70
C TYR A 51 6.33 13.42 1.08
N GLY A 52 6.70 14.55 1.70
CA GLY A 52 6.39 15.88 1.14
C GLY A 52 6.90 16.09 -0.28
N PHE A 53 7.94 15.35 -0.69
CA PHE A 53 8.53 15.39 -2.03
C PHE A 53 8.02 14.30 -2.98
N THR A 54 7.17 13.37 -2.53
CA THR A 54 6.68 12.26 -3.38
C THR A 54 5.94 12.79 -4.62
N ASP A 55 5.21 13.89 -4.46
CA ASP A 55 4.48 14.57 -5.54
C ASP A 55 5.26 15.76 -6.12
N GLY A 56 6.59 15.73 -6.03
CA GLY A 56 7.45 16.86 -6.41
C GLY A 56 7.20 18.07 -5.51
N GLY A 57 6.97 19.25 -6.12
CA GLY A 57 6.64 20.48 -5.40
C GLY A 57 5.14 20.66 -5.09
N ALA A 58 4.27 19.71 -5.45
CA ALA A 58 2.82 19.93 -5.45
C ALA A 58 2.24 20.31 -4.09
N TRP A 59 2.76 19.75 -3.00
CA TRP A 59 2.32 20.10 -1.63
C TRP A 59 2.73 21.51 -1.20
N ALA A 60 3.81 22.06 -1.78
CA ALA A 60 4.29 23.40 -1.49
C ALA A 60 3.64 24.46 -2.40
N ASP A 61 3.51 24.15 -3.70
CA ASP A 61 3.09 25.10 -4.73
C ASP A 61 1.59 25.04 -5.05
N GLY A 62 0.93 23.93 -4.70
CA GLY A 62 -0.46 23.63 -5.06
C GLY A 62 -1.45 23.79 -3.90
N ASN A 63 -2.73 23.58 -4.21
CA ASN A 63 -3.78 23.53 -3.19
C ASN A 63 -3.74 22.17 -2.45
N PRO A 64 -3.54 22.14 -1.12
CA PRO A 64 -3.39 20.88 -0.38
C PRO A 64 -4.59 19.93 -0.49
N ASN A 65 -5.82 20.45 -0.60
CA ASN A 65 -7.01 19.61 -0.73
C ASN A 65 -7.06 18.90 -2.09
N GLN A 66 -6.59 19.56 -3.16
CA GLN A 66 -6.50 18.96 -4.49
C GLN A 66 -5.41 17.88 -4.54
N VAL A 67 -4.24 18.16 -3.95
CA VAL A 67 -3.14 17.17 -3.89
C VAL A 67 -3.55 15.97 -3.04
N CYS A 68 -4.19 16.19 -1.89
CA CYS A 68 -4.77 15.13 -1.06
C CYS A 68 -5.78 14.28 -1.86
N GLY A 69 -6.70 14.92 -2.59
CA GLY A 69 -7.67 14.22 -3.43
C GLY A 69 -7.02 13.30 -4.47
N LYS A 70 -5.95 13.76 -5.11
CA LYS A 70 -5.15 12.95 -6.05
C LYS A 70 -4.46 11.77 -5.35
N VAL A 71 -3.73 12.04 -4.28
CA VAL A 71 -3.03 11.01 -3.50
C VAL A 71 -3.99 9.91 -3.04
N THR A 72 -5.18 10.29 -2.58
CA THR A 72 -6.20 9.34 -2.12
C THR A 72 -6.79 8.52 -3.28
N ALA A 73 -6.84 9.07 -4.49
CA ALA A 73 -7.26 8.34 -5.69
C ALA A 73 -6.19 7.33 -6.14
N ASP A 74 -4.91 7.67 -6.00
CA ASP A 74 -3.78 6.81 -6.38
C ASP A 74 -3.59 5.60 -5.43
N ILE A 75 -4.18 5.66 -4.23
CA ILE A 75 -4.18 4.56 -3.24
C ILE A 75 -5.30 3.53 -3.52
N LYS A 76 -6.27 3.83 -4.40
CA LYS A 76 -7.43 2.97 -4.67
C LYS A 76 -7.20 1.89 -5.74
#